data_AF-A0A1V6DM19-F1
#
_entry.id   AF-A0A1V6DM19-F1
#
_cell.length_a   1.000
_cell.length_b   1.000
_cell.length_c   1.000
_cell.angle_alpha   90.00
_cell.angle_beta   90.00
_cell.angle_gamma   90.00
#
_symmetry.space_group_name_H-M   'P 1'
#
loop_
_entity.id
_entity.type
_entity.pdbx_description
1 polymer ?
#
loop_
_entity_poly.entity_id
_entity_poly.type
_entity_poly.pdbx_seq_one_letter_code
_entity_poly.pdbx_strand_id
1 'polypeptide(L)'
;MSDDTPRFIVSDKCIAFSQTLLTNRRTVHTDQDAVGTGNTLFDWFDSNGALTAERAPIAARCIELGITLLKNSTSTTADIVEQVKSAYTHYAR
;
A
#
# COMPACT_ATOMS: atom_id res chain seq x y z
N MET A 1 -2.59 -16.63 18.93
CA MET A 1 -1.75 -16.00 17.87
C MET A 1 -2.71 -15.77 16.72
N SER A 2 -2.93 -14.53 16.30
CA SER A 2 -3.77 -14.31 15.12
C SER A 2 -3.00 -14.87 13.94
N ASP A 3 -3.51 -15.93 13.33
CA ASP A 3 -3.10 -16.32 11.99
C ASP A 3 -3.58 -15.21 11.06
N ASP A 4 -2.79 -14.14 10.99
CA ASP A 4 -3.02 -13.02 10.10
C ASP A 4 -2.95 -13.59 8.69
N THR A 5 -4.11 -13.94 8.14
CA THR A 5 -4.20 -14.47 6.78
C THR A 5 -3.49 -13.52 5.81
N PRO A 6 -2.87 -14.01 4.72
CA PRO A 6 -2.21 -13.16 3.73
C PRO A 6 -3.07 -11.96 3.28
N ARG A 7 -4.38 -12.18 3.19
CA ARG A 7 -5.38 -11.12 2.94
C ARG A 7 -5.41 -10.07 4.05
N PHE A 8 -5.47 -10.48 5.31
CA PHE A 8 -5.43 -9.54 6.45
C PHE A 8 -4.18 -8.67 6.41
N ILE A 9 -3.00 -9.28 6.27
CA ILE A 9 -1.70 -8.57 6.23
C ILE A 9 -1.70 -7.46 5.18
N VAL A 10 -2.09 -7.78 3.94
CA VAL A 10 -2.06 -6.79 2.84
C VAL A 10 -3.17 -5.76 3.02
N SER A 11 -4.37 -6.17 3.46
CA SER A 11 -5.50 -5.26 3.68
C SER A 11 -5.24 -4.24 4.79
N ASP A 12 -4.64 -4.66 5.91
CA ASP A 12 -4.27 -3.79 7.03
C ASP A 12 -3.31 -2.69 6.56
N LYS A 13 -2.29 -3.05 5.77
CA LYS A 13 -1.34 -2.06 5.24
C LYS A 13 -1.96 -1.13 4.22
N CYS A 14 -2.87 -1.60 3.37
CA CYS A 14 -3.60 -0.73 2.44
C CYS A 14 -4.51 0.25 3.20
N ILE A 15 -5.16 -0.19 4.28
CA ILE A 15 -5.93 0.70 5.16
C ILE A 15 -5.02 1.75 5.81
N ALA A 16 -3.86 1.35 6.34
CA ALA A 16 -2.89 2.27 6.92
C ALA A 16 -2.34 3.28 5.88
N PHE A 17 -2.20 2.86 4.62
CA PHE A 17 -1.85 3.74 3.51
C PHE A 17 -2.94 4.79 3.28
N SER A 18 -4.22 4.40 3.19
CA SER A 18 -5.34 5.34 3.10
C SER A 18 -5.39 6.34 4.26
N GLN A 19 -5.22 5.86 5.50
CA GLN A 19 -5.17 6.73 6.68
C GLN A 19 -4.00 7.72 6.62
N THR A 20 -2.87 7.31 6.04
CA THR A 20 -1.71 8.19 5.85
C THR A 20 -2.01 9.29 4.83
N LEU A 21 -2.77 8.99 3.75
CA LEU A 21 -3.22 10.00 2.79
C LEU A 21 -4.17 11.03 3.44
N LEU A 22 -5.04 10.61 4.34
CA LEU A 22 -5.94 11.53 5.05
C LEU A 22 -5.21 12.47 6.01
N THR A 23 -4.15 11.95 6.65
CA THR A 23 -3.42 12.70 7.69
C THR A 23 -2.30 13.58 7.14
N ASN A 24 -1.79 13.28 5.94
CA ASN A 24 -0.80 14.12 5.30
C ASN A 24 -1.44 15.31 4.58
N ARG A 25 -1.27 16.52 5.15
CA ARG A 25 -1.80 17.77 4.55
C ARG A 25 -1.31 18.10 3.14
N ARG A 26 -0.27 17.40 2.65
CA ARG A 26 0.27 17.57 1.29
C ARG A 26 -0.54 16.84 0.23
N THR A 27 -1.34 15.85 0.62
CA THR A 27 -2.18 15.12 -0.31
C THR A 27 -3.53 15.80 -0.41
N VAL A 28 -3.86 16.31 -1.60
CA VAL A 28 -5.15 16.99 -1.94
C VAL A 28 -6.33 16.01 -2.04
N HIS A 29 -6.23 14.84 -1.40
CA HIS A 29 -7.25 13.80 -1.50
C HIS A 29 -8.46 14.14 -0.64
N THR A 30 -9.64 13.91 -1.20
CA THR A 30 -10.85 13.80 -0.40
C THR A 30 -10.83 12.48 0.39
N ASP A 31 -11.72 12.35 1.37
CA ASP A 31 -11.88 11.11 2.12
C ASP A 31 -12.13 9.91 1.20
N GLN A 32 -12.93 10.13 0.15
CA GLN A 32 -13.26 9.13 -0.86
C GLN A 32 -12.04 8.75 -1.72
N ASP A 33 -11.22 9.71 -2.13
CA ASP A 33 -10.04 9.46 -2.95
C ASP A 33 -8.96 8.69 -2.18
N ALA A 34 -8.77 9.02 -0.90
CA ALA A 34 -7.82 8.33 -0.04
C ALA A 34 -8.21 6.86 0.16
N VAL A 35 -9.49 6.59 0.47
CA VAL A 35 -10.01 5.22 0.59
C VAL A 35 -9.95 4.49 -0.75
N GLY A 36 -10.35 5.15 -1.85
CA GLY A 36 -10.30 4.58 -3.20
C GLY A 36 -8.87 4.20 -3.63
N THR A 37 -7.88 5.00 -3.25
CA THR A 37 -6.47 4.72 -3.54
C THR A 37 -5.99 3.46 -2.81
N GLY A 38 -6.30 3.30 -1.52
CA GLY A 38 -5.93 2.09 -0.78
C GLY A 38 -6.64 0.84 -1.30
N ASN A 39 -7.92 0.92 -1.66
CA ASN A 39 -8.65 -0.19 -2.27
C ASN A 39 -8.05 -0.60 -3.60
N THR A 40 -7.77 0.37 -4.48
CA THR A 40 -7.15 0.12 -5.79
C THR A 40 -5.76 -0.50 -5.63
N LEU A 41 -5.00 -0.09 -4.60
CA LEU A 41 -3.70 -0.68 -4.30
C LEU A 41 -3.83 -2.13 -3.83
N PHE A 42 -4.81 -2.44 -2.96
CA PHE A 42 -5.11 -3.80 -2.54
C PHE A 42 -5.48 -4.69 -3.73
N ASP A 43 -6.39 -4.25 -4.59
CA ASP A 43 -6.85 -5.01 -5.77
C ASP A 43 -5.69 -5.30 -6.73
N TRP A 44 -4.76 -4.34 -6.87
CA TRP A 44 -3.55 -4.54 -7.65
C TRP A 44 -2.67 -5.63 -7.03
N PHE A 45 -2.45 -5.61 -5.71
CA PHE A 45 -1.68 -6.67 -5.04
C PHE A 45 -2.35 -8.04 -5.13
N ASP A 46 -3.68 -8.12 -4.99
CA ASP A 46 -4.45 -9.36 -5.17
C ASP A 46 -4.24 -9.91 -6.59
N SER A 47 -4.42 -9.06 -7.61
CA SER A 47 -4.23 -9.42 -9.01
C SER A 47 -2.79 -9.83 -9.37
N ASN A 48 -1.79 -9.44 -8.57
CA ASN A 48 -0.38 -9.78 -8.77
C ASN A 48 0.11 -10.91 -7.84
N GLY A 49 -0.80 -11.65 -7.22
CA GLY A 49 -0.47 -12.86 -6.44
C GLY A 49 0.15 -12.57 -5.08
N ALA A 50 -0.11 -11.39 -4.50
CA ALA A 50 0.41 -11.02 -3.19
C ALA A 50 -0.28 -11.74 -2.02
N LEU A 51 -1.47 -12.33 -2.22
CA LEU A 51 -2.25 -12.96 -1.16
C LEU A 51 -1.81 -14.41 -0.88
N THR A 52 -0.51 -14.64 -0.84
CA THR A 52 0.10 -15.92 -0.45
C THR A 52 0.94 -15.71 0.82
N ALA A 53 1.17 -16.78 1.59
CA ALA A 53 1.94 -16.69 2.83
C ALA A 53 3.38 -16.17 2.60
N GLU A 54 3.96 -16.48 1.44
CA GLU A 54 5.30 -16.04 1.05
C GLU A 54 5.33 -14.56 0.61
N ARG A 55 4.33 -14.11 -0.15
CA ARG A 55 4.37 -12.80 -0.80
C ARG A 55 3.68 -11.68 -0.03
N ALA A 56 2.74 -11.99 0.86
CA ALA A 56 2.03 -10.99 1.66
C ALA A 56 2.98 -10.14 2.54
N PRO A 57 4.00 -10.71 3.22
CA PRO A 57 4.98 -9.91 3.95
C PRO A 57 5.78 -8.96 3.05
N ILE A 58 6.11 -9.36 1.82
CA ILE A 58 6.83 -8.52 0.86
C ILE A 58 5.95 -7.35 0.41
N ALA A 59 4.69 -7.62 0.06
CA ALA A 59 3.71 -6.60 -0.26
C ALA A 59 3.52 -5.61 0.88
N ALA A 60 3.37 -6.10 2.12
CA ALA A 60 3.27 -5.28 3.32
C ALA A 60 4.47 -4.32 3.48
N ARG A 61 5.69 -4.83 3.31
CA ARG A 61 6.92 -4.00 3.35
C ARG A 61 6.96 -2.94 2.25
N CYS A 62 6.50 -3.27 1.04
CA CYS A 62 6.42 -2.30 -0.05
C CYS A 62 5.40 -1.20 0.26
N ILE A 63 4.26 -1.53 0.88
CA ILE A 63 3.26 -0.54 1.30
C ILE A 63 3.81 0.34 2.44
N GLU A 64 4.55 -0.23 3.41
CA GLU A 64 5.23 0.52 4.47
C GLU A 64 6.24 1.53 3.93
N LEU A 65 6.96 1.18 2.86
CA LEU A 65 7.81 2.12 2.13
C LEU A 65 6.97 3.27 1.55
N GLY A 66 5.84 2.97 0.91
CA GLY A 66 4.92 3.98 0.40
C GLY A 66 4.41 4.94 1.49
N ILE A 67 4.02 4.42 2.66
CA ILE A 67 3.62 5.21 3.83
C ILE A 67 4.76 6.14 4.27
N THR A 68 5.99 5.65 4.26
CA THR A 68 7.18 6.44 4.62
C THR A 68 7.42 7.57 3.61
N LEU A 69 7.26 7.30 2.31
CA LEU A 69 7.40 8.29 1.25
C LEU A 69 6.31 9.35 1.31
N LEU A 70 5.06 8.98 1.64
CA LEU A 70 3.96 9.93 1.84
C LEU A 70 4.28 10.95 2.96
N LYS A 71 4.95 10.49 4.02
CA LYS A 71 5.29 11.34 5.18
C LYS A 71 6.49 12.25 4.94
N ASN A 72 7.44 11.82 4.11
CA ASN A 72 8.77 12.44 4.06
C ASN A 72 9.17 13.00 2.69
N SER A 73 8.51 12.61 1.59
CA SER A 73 8.88 13.03 0.24
C SER A 73 8.06 14.22 -0.28
N THR A 74 8.49 14.78 -1.41
CA THR A 74 7.73 15.77 -2.21
C THR A 74 7.03 15.15 -3.42
N SER A 75 7.10 13.82 -3.55
CA SER A 75 6.51 13.07 -4.67
C SER A 75 4.99 13.09 -4.60
N THR A 76 4.34 12.98 -5.76
CA THR A 76 2.88 12.86 -5.79
C THR A 76 2.43 11.50 -5.27
N THR A 77 1.16 11.38 -4.86
CA THR A 77 0.60 10.07 -4.47
C THR A 77 0.70 9.05 -5.61
N ALA A 78 0.48 9.47 -6.85
CA ALA A 78 0.57 8.58 -8.02
C ALA A 78 1.99 8.02 -8.18
N ASP A 79 3.01 8.87 -8.06
CA ASP A 79 4.41 8.44 -8.14
C ASP A 79 4.77 7.48 -7.00
N ILE A 80 4.25 7.71 -5.80
CA ILE A 80 4.48 6.84 -4.65
C ILE A 80 3.82 5.48 -4.86
N VAL A 81 2.58 5.45 -5.37
CA VAL A 81 1.89 4.21 -5.70
C VAL A 81 2.68 3.40 -6.74
N GLU A 82 3.19 4.05 -7.79
CA GLU A 82 4.02 3.37 -8.79
C GLU A 82 5.35 2.87 -8.21
N GLN A 83 5.96 3.61 -7.28
CA GLN A 83 7.15 3.13 -6.55
C GLN A 83 6.85 1.89 -5.70
N VAL A 84 5.71 1.84 -5.02
CA VAL A 84 5.27 0.66 -4.25
C VAL A 84 5.09 -0.54 -5.17
N LYS A 85 4.40 -0.37 -6.30
CA LYS A 85 4.19 -1.44 -7.29
C LYS A 85 5.51 -1.93 -7.87
N SER A 86 6.38 -1.00 -8.30
CA SER A 86 7.69 -1.31 -8.84
C SER A 86 8.56 -2.06 -7.83
N ALA A 87 8.55 -1.65 -6.55
CA ALA A 87 9.28 -2.34 -5.50
C ALA A 87 8.77 -3.78 -5.34
N TYR A 88 7.45 -3.98 -5.30
CA TYR A 88 6.88 -5.32 -5.20
C TYR A 88 7.26 -6.21 -6.38
N THR A 89 7.09 -5.73 -7.62
CA THR A 89 7.46 -6.50 -8.83
C THR A 89 8.96 -6.81 -8.90
N HIS A 90 9.80 -6.03 -8.23
CA HIS A 90 11.22 -6.31 -8.12
C HIS A 90 11.53 -7.38 -7.06
N TYR A 91 10.95 -7.27 -5.86
CA TYR A 91 11.28 -8.12 -4.71
C TYR A 91 10.46 -9.41 -4.62
N ALA A 92 9.30 -9.50 -5.28
CA ALA A 92 8.43 -10.67 -5.26
C ALA A 92 8.62 -11.60 -6.48
N ARG A 93 9.80 -11.53 -7.12
CA ARG A 93 10.20 -12.41 -8.23
C ARG A 93 10.49 -13.81 -7.76
#